data_AF-A0A2D7RCG0-F1
#
_entry.id   AF-A0A2D7RCG0-F1
#
_cell.length_a   1.000
_cell.length_b   1.000
_cell.length_c   1.000
_cell.angle_alpha   90.00
_cell.angle_beta   90.00
_cell.angle_gamma   90.00
#
_symmetry.space_group_name_H-M   'P 1'
#
loop_
_entity.id
_entity.type
_entity.pdbx_description
1 polymer ?
#
loop_
_entity_poly.entity_id
_entity_poly.type
_entity_poly.pdbx_seq_one_letter_code
_entity_poly.pdbx_strand_id
1 'polypeptide(L)'
;MDKQEEQALEMGDAAQKLIADPTFTEVVNTLVEGSFQQFVNSKPESPQDRERAYNAYRGLTDIVATLQQRVAVRDQILANRDNNEEE
;
A
#
# COMPACT_ATOMS: atom_id res chain seq x y z
N MET A 1 12.50 23.78 -6.58
CA MET A 1 11.76 22.76 -5.80
C MET A 1 12.40 22.66 -4.45
N ASP A 2 11.59 22.60 -3.41
CA ASP A 2 12.10 22.23 -2.09
C ASP A 2 12.59 20.78 -2.13
N LYS A 3 13.69 20.48 -1.47
CA LYS A 3 14.29 19.13 -1.42
C LYS A 3 13.29 18.09 -0.88
N GLN A 4 12.37 18.52 -0.02
CA GLN A 4 11.32 17.66 0.54
C GLN A 4 10.26 17.28 -0.50
N GLU A 5 9.90 18.20 -1.40
CA GLU A 5 8.94 17.93 -2.48
C GLU A 5 9.53 16.98 -3.51
N GLU A 6 10.79 17.18 -3.89
CA GLU A 6 11.48 16.30 -4.83
C GLU A 6 11.56 14.86 -4.29
N GLN A 7 11.89 14.70 -3.00
CA GLN A 7 11.88 13.39 -2.35
C GLN A 7 10.48 12.77 -2.32
N ALA A 8 9.43 13.56 -2.06
CA ALA A 8 8.05 13.07 -2.05
C ALA A 8 7.59 12.61 -3.45
N LEU A 9 7.98 13.33 -4.50
CA LEU A 9 7.73 12.95 -5.89
C LEU A 9 8.42 11.61 -6.23
N GLU A 10 9.71 11.48 -5.92
CA GLU A 10 10.46 10.23 -6.14
C GLU A 10 9.83 9.04 -5.40
N MET A 11 9.43 9.24 -4.14
CA MET A 11 8.78 8.20 -3.33
C MET A 11 7.41 7.79 -3.90
N GLY A 12 6.63 8.76 -4.41
CA GLY A 12 5.35 8.50 -5.06
C GLY A 12 5.51 7.74 -6.37
N ASP A 13 6.52 8.10 -7.19
CA ASP A 13 6.80 7.41 -8.45
C ASP A 13 7.28 5.97 -8.23
N ALA A 14 8.15 5.75 -7.24
CA ALA A 14 8.56 4.42 -6.85
C ALA A 14 7.37 3.59 -6.34
N ALA A 15 6.48 4.20 -5.55
CA ALA A 15 5.27 3.53 -5.06
C ALA A 15 4.29 3.18 -6.19
N GLN A 16 4.08 4.09 -7.14
CA GLN A 16 3.24 3.87 -8.31
C GLN A 16 3.77 2.71 -9.16
N LYS A 17 5.09 2.66 -9.38
CA LYS A 17 5.72 1.55 -10.11
C LYS A 17 5.43 0.21 -9.45
N LEU A 18 5.55 0.13 -8.13
CA LEU A 18 5.31 -1.11 -7.39
C LEU A 18 3.83 -1.51 -7.38
N ILE A 19 2.91 -0.57 -7.21
CA ILE A 19 1.46 -0.83 -7.28
C ILE A 19 1.04 -1.28 -8.70
N ALA A 20 1.60 -0.67 -9.73
CA ALA A 20 1.30 -1.02 -11.12
C ALA A 20 1.98 -2.32 -11.58
N ASP A 21 2.91 -2.87 -10.79
CA ASP A 21 3.56 -4.14 -11.10
C ASP A 21 2.55 -5.30 -10.91
N PRO A 22 2.27 -6.07 -11.98
CA PRO A 22 1.27 -7.13 -11.93
C PRO A 22 1.72 -8.29 -11.04
N THR A 23 3.02 -8.59 -10.97
CA THR A 23 3.57 -9.65 -10.13
C THR A 23 3.44 -9.28 -8.65
N PHE A 24 3.76 -8.03 -8.28
CA PHE A 24 3.55 -7.54 -6.92
C PHE A 24 2.08 -7.63 -6.53
N THR A 25 1.17 -7.15 -7.39
CA THR A 25 -0.27 -7.18 -7.13
C THR A 25 -0.79 -8.61 -6.96
N GLU A 26 -0.39 -9.54 -7.83
CA GLU A 26 -0.77 -10.95 -7.73
C GLU A 26 -0.31 -11.61 -6.42
N VAL A 27 0.95 -11.37 -6.03
CA VAL A 27 1.53 -11.90 -4.79
C VAL A 27 0.80 -11.34 -3.57
N VAL A 28 0.58 -10.02 -3.50
CA VAL A 28 -0.14 -9.40 -2.38
C VAL A 28 -1.55 -9.95 -2.27
N ASN A 29 -2.28 -10.08 -3.39
CA ASN A 29 -3.64 -10.62 -3.39
C ASN A 29 -3.68 -12.07 -2.91
N THR A 30 -2.74 -12.90 -3.37
CA THR A 30 -2.62 -14.30 -2.93
C THR A 30 -2.33 -14.40 -1.43
N LEU A 31 -1.47 -13.54 -0.89
CA LEU A 31 -1.15 -13.51 0.54
C LEU A 31 -2.32 -13.00 1.39
N VAL A 32 -3.07 -12.00 0.89
CA VAL A 32 -4.28 -11.48 1.53
C VAL A 32 -5.35 -12.57 1.58
N GLU A 33 -5.62 -13.25 0.47
CA GLU A 33 -6.57 -14.35 0.40
C GLU A 33 -6.15 -15.50 1.31
N GLY A 34 -4.86 -15.88 1.29
CA GLY A 34 -4.32 -16.91 2.17
C GLY A 34 -4.48 -16.57 3.66
N SER A 35 -4.22 -15.32 4.04
CA SER A 35 -4.40 -14.84 5.42
C SER A 35 -5.88 -14.86 5.83
N PHE A 36 -6.78 -14.47 4.92
CA PHE A 36 -8.21 -14.54 5.14
C PHE A 36 -8.69 -15.99 5.32
N GLN A 37 -8.28 -16.91 4.44
CA GLN A 37 -8.60 -18.33 4.54
C GLN A 37 -8.11 -18.94 5.85
N GLN A 38 -6.89 -18.63 6.29
CA GLN A 38 -6.37 -19.08 7.57
C GLN A 38 -7.20 -18.55 8.75
N PHE A 39 -7.62 -17.28 8.68
CA PHE A 39 -8.44 -16.68 9.73
C PHE A 39 -9.81 -17.34 9.84
N VAL A 40 -10.55 -17.49 8.74
CA VAL A 40 -11.91 -18.05 8.78
C VAL A 40 -11.95 -19.54 9.10
N ASN A 41 -10.88 -20.28 8.79
CA ASN A 41 -10.74 -21.69 9.13
C ASN A 41 -10.04 -21.92 10.48
N SER A 42 -9.65 -20.86 11.20
CA SER A 42 -9.04 -20.99 12.52
C SER A 42 -10.03 -21.58 13.52
N LYS A 43 -9.56 -22.50 14.35
CA LYS A 43 -10.42 -23.15 15.36
C LYS A 43 -10.64 -22.23 16.55
N PRO A 44 -11.81 -22.27 17.22
CA PRO A 44 -12.08 -21.46 18.41
C PRO A 44 -11.05 -21.63 19.53
N GLU A 45 -10.51 -22.84 19.68
CA GLU A 45 -9.49 -23.21 20.67
C GLU A 45 -8.07 -22.76 20.31
N SER A 46 -7.85 -22.23 19.10
CA SER A 46 -6.55 -21.77 18.60
C SER A 46 -6.54 -20.24 18.35
N PRO A 47 -6.68 -19.40 19.39
CA PRO A 47 -6.70 -17.95 19.22
C PRO A 47 -5.40 -17.39 18.64
N GLN A 48 -4.26 -18.03 18.93
CA GLN A 48 -2.95 -17.62 18.43
C GLN A 48 -2.85 -17.73 16.91
N ASP A 49 -3.40 -18.79 16.31
CA ASP A 49 -3.42 -18.98 14.85
C ASP A 49 -4.29 -17.92 14.19
N ARG A 50 -5.44 -17.62 14.80
CA ARG A 50 -6.35 -16.57 14.35
C ARG A 50 -5.70 -15.18 14.40
N GLU A 51 -5.05 -14.84 15.51
CA GLU A 51 -4.33 -13.58 15.66
C GLU A 51 -3.18 -13.46 14.66
N ARG A 52 -2.43 -14.53 14.42
CA ARG A 52 -1.36 -14.56 13.42
C ARG A 52 -1.91 -14.28 12.01
N ALA A 53 -3.01 -14.93 11.63
CA ALA A 53 -3.65 -14.72 10.34
C ALA A 53 -4.17 -13.28 10.19
N TYR A 54 -4.80 -12.74 11.23
CA TYR A 54 -5.25 -11.34 11.26
C TYR A 54 -4.08 -10.36 11.11
N ASN A 55 -3.00 -10.55 11.85
CA ASN A 55 -1.82 -9.68 11.81
C ASN A 55 -1.13 -9.71 10.44
N ALA A 56 -1.08 -10.89 9.80
CA ALA A 56 -0.56 -11.01 8.43
C ALA A 56 -1.42 -10.22 7.43
N TYR A 57 -2.74 -10.37 7.48
CA TYR A 57 -3.67 -9.58 6.67
C TYR A 57 -3.50 -8.07 6.92
N ARG A 58 -3.42 -7.66 8.19
CA ARG A 58 -3.27 -6.25 8.56
C ARG A 58 -1.95 -5.66 8.03
N GLY A 59 -0.84 -6.38 8.16
CA GLY A 59 0.44 -5.94 7.64
C GLY A 59 0.45 -5.77 6.12
N LEU A 60 -0.17 -6.70 5.39
CA LEU A 60 -0.29 -6.60 3.92
C LEU A 60 -1.12 -5.39 3.49
N THR A 61 -2.27 -5.17 4.14
CA THR A 61 -3.13 -4.01 3.87
C THR A 61 -2.44 -2.69 4.22
N ASP A 62 -1.64 -2.63 5.29
CA ASP A 62 -0.86 -1.46 5.66
C ASP A 62 0.24 -1.11 4.64
N ILE A 63 0.90 -2.12 4.06
CA ILE A 63 1.87 -1.90 2.98
C ILE A 63 1.20 -1.24 1.78
N VAL A 64 0.06 -1.80 1.32
CA VAL A 64 -0.68 -1.25 0.17
C VAL A 64 -1.17 0.17 0.47
N ALA A 65 -1.75 0.40 1.65
CA ALA A 65 -2.21 1.72 2.07
C ALA A 65 -1.07 2.74 2.10
N THR A 66 0.11 2.35 2.58
CA THR A 66 1.30 3.23 2.61
C THR A 66 1.76 3.60 1.19
N LEU A 67 1.75 2.64 0.26
CA LEU A 67 2.10 2.91 -1.13
C LEU A 67 1.08 3.86 -1.78
N GLN A 68 -0.21 3.64 -1.56
CA GLN A 68 -1.29 4.50 -2.06
C GLN A 68 -1.18 5.92 -1.50
N GLN A 69 -0.86 6.07 -0.21
CA GLN A 69 -0.65 7.38 0.40
C GLN A 69 0.51 8.14 -0.28
N ARG A 70 1.62 7.47 -0.59
CA ARG A 70 2.76 8.10 -1.29
C ARG A 70 2.38 8.58 -2.69
N VAL A 71 1.61 7.77 -3.42
CA VAL A 71 1.05 8.13 -4.73
C VAL A 71 0.15 9.37 -4.61
N ALA A 72 -0.77 9.38 -3.66
CA ALA A 72 -1.68 10.51 -3.44
C ALA A 72 -0.94 11.82 -3.09
N VAL A 73 0.12 11.75 -2.27
CA VAL A 73 0.97 12.92 -1.96
C VAL A 73 1.66 13.45 -3.20
N ARG A 74 2.25 12.58 -4.04
CA ARG A 74 2.84 12.99 -5.32
C ARG A 74 1.82 13.65 -6.22
N ASP A 75 0.65 13.03 -6.40
CA ASP A 75 -0.39 13.56 -7.28
C ASP A 75 -0.88 14.94 -6.81
N GLN A 76 -0.99 15.15 -5.50
CA GLN A 76 -1.30 16.46 -4.93
C GLN A 76 -0.21 17.51 -5.22
N ILE A 77 1.07 17.15 -5.13
CA ILE A 77 2.19 18.05 -5.45
C ILE A 77 2.14 18.44 -6.93
N LEU A 78 1.91 17.48 -7.83
CA LEU A 78 1.82 17.75 -9.27
C LEU A 78 0.61 18.65 -9.58
N ALA A 79 -0.57 18.34 -9.04
CA ALA A 79 -1.76 19.16 -9.24
C ALA A 79 -1.59 20.60 -8.73
N ASN A 80 -0.91 20.79 -7.59
CA ASN A 80 -0.60 22.13 -7.08
C ASN A 80 0.35 22.92 -8.00
N ARG A 81 1.24 22.23 -8.72
CA ARG A 81 2.16 22.87 -9.67
C ARG A 81 1.45 23.29 -10.94
N ASP A 82 0.62 22.42 -11.50
CA ASP A 82 -0.16 22.71 -12.70
C ASP A 82 -1.04 23.96 -12.48
N ASN A 83 -1.72 24.05 -11.33
CA ASN A 83 -2.54 25.21 -10.98
C ASN A 83 -1.73 26.51 -10.84
N ASN A 84 -0.48 26.45 -10.40
CA ASN A 84 0.39 27.63 -10.25
C ASN A 84 1.05 28.07 -11.56
N GLU A 85 1.08 27.21 -12.58
CA GLU A 85 1.61 27.53 -13.92
C GLU A 85 0.53 28.11 -14.85
N GLU A 86 -0.75 27.92 -14.52
CA GLU A 86 -1.91 28.48 -15.23
C GLU A 86 -2.36 29.87 -14.71
N GLU A 87 -1.85 30.33 -13.55
CA GLU A 87 -2.02 31.70 -13.00
C GLU A 87 -0.89 32.66 -13.42
#